data_AF-A0A0D6S755-F1
#
_entry.id   AF-A0A0D6S755-F1
#
_cell.length_a   1.000
_cell.length_b   1.000
_cell.length_c   1.000
_cell.angle_alpha   90.00
_cell.angle_beta   90.00
_cell.angle_gamma   90.00
#
_symmetry.space_group_name_H-M   'P 1'
#
loop_
_entity.id
_entity.type
_entity.pdbx_description
1 polymer ?
#
loop_
_entity_poly.entity_id
_entity_poly.type
_entity_poly.pdbx_seq_one_letter_code
_entity_poly.pdbx_strand_id
1 'polypeptide(L)'
;MRGSLLAIWSRTGRELWGPLARQAPGDLHCELYRALAPALKAPPQLPALVAIIDDPPAARRAFQRVRAEHLQGEAALLGFLQGLPEVLAELGGEALANLYFNRLDALIHTYNLHYELRRPCRLYPTLPGAFAQLLQQLRHSCASHDALHTLLRDFDEAFRDLHDRPSQGRIKTCLQKQMNLLEALGRDMPYVKEYALSSICDEVAHWPHRKVRDALKLLYGFTCDYPGVRHGGKPGSVLGELGMRDLLALCILFIGFTPYLSGRIDADAIFPGL
;
A
#
# COMPACT_ATOMS: atom_id res chain seq x y z
N MET A 1 3.79 10.05 -3.10
CA MET A 1 2.92 9.18 -3.94
C MET A 1 1.56 9.10 -3.29
N ARG A 2 0.47 9.24 -4.05
CA ARG A 2 -0.89 9.12 -3.49
C ARG A 2 -1.37 7.67 -3.42
N GLY A 3 -0.67 6.76 -4.11
CA GLY A 3 -0.67 5.30 -3.92
C GLY A 3 -1.95 4.55 -4.28
N SER A 4 -3.12 5.18 -4.10
CA SER A 4 -4.43 4.58 -4.29
C SER A 4 -5.34 5.47 -5.13
N LEU A 5 -6.36 4.89 -5.77
CA LEU A 5 -7.35 5.62 -6.55
C LEU A 5 -8.23 6.48 -5.65
N LEU A 6 -8.54 6.02 -4.43
CA LEU A 6 -9.33 6.79 -3.46
C LEU A 6 -8.65 8.11 -3.10
N ALA A 7 -7.33 8.11 -2.90
CA ALA A 7 -6.54 9.31 -2.56
C ALA A 7 -6.46 10.34 -3.71
N ILE A 8 -6.76 9.93 -4.94
CA ILE A 8 -6.81 10.80 -6.12
C ILE A 8 -8.22 10.97 -6.69
N TRP A 9 -9.27 10.54 -5.99
CA TRP A 9 -10.64 10.59 -6.52
C TRP A 9 -11.02 11.98 -7.06
N SER A 10 -10.64 13.05 -6.36
CA SER A 10 -10.90 14.43 -6.80
C SER A 10 -10.20 14.84 -8.12
N ARG A 11 -9.21 14.08 -8.57
CA ARG A 11 -8.52 14.28 -9.85
C ARG A 11 -9.22 13.54 -11.01
N THR A 12 -9.94 12.46 -10.72
CA THR A 12 -10.61 11.63 -11.74
C THR A 12 -11.61 12.43 -12.58
N GLY A 13 -12.27 13.44 -11.99
CA GLY A 13 -13.17 14.35 -12.70
C GLY A 13 -12.55 15.01 -13.92
N ARG A 14 -11.34 15.56 -13.77
CA ARG A 14 -10.65 16.26 -14.86
C ARG A 14 -9.93 15.31 -15.80
N GLU A 15 -9.30 14.28 -15.25
CA GLU A 15 -8.36 13.43 -16.00
C GLU A 15 -9.03 12.24 -16.68
N LEU A 16 -10.15 11.75 -16.14
CA LEU A 16 -10.86 10.57 -16.62
C LEU A 16 -12.27 10.92 -17.12
N TRP A 17 -13.12 11.44 -16.25
CA TRP A 17 -14.55 11.61 -16.53
C TRP A 17 -14.84 12.73 -17.54
N GLY A 18 -14.18 13.88 -17.43
CA GLY A 18 -14.36 15.00 -18.35
C GLY A 18 -13.99 14.68 -19.81
N PRO A 19 -12.85 14.03 -20.08
CA PRO A 19 -12.50 13.54 -21.42
C PRO A 19 -13.50 12.51 -21.97
N LEU A 20 -13.99 11.58 -21.14
CA LEU A 20 -15.00 10.59 -21.55
C LEU A 20 -16.32 11.25 -21.92
N ALA A 21 -16.81 12.18 -21.09
CA ALA A 21 -18.07 12.87 -21.31
C ALA A 21 -18.14 13.68 -22.61
N ARG A 22 -16.98 14.04 -23.20
CA ARG A 22 -16.94 14.73 -24.50
C ARG A 22 -17.16 13.79 -25.70
N GLN A 23 -17.02 12.49 -25.50
CA GLN A 23 -17.10 11.47 -26.56
C GLN A 23 -18.20 10.44 -26.31
N ALA A 24 -18.93 10.56 -25.19
CA ALA A 24 -19.98 9.65 -24.79
C ALA A 24 -21.39 10.24 -25.07
N PRO A 25 -22.41 9.38 -25.16
CA PRO A 25 -23.81 9.77 -25.13
C PRO A 25 -24.21 10.61 -23.89
N GLY A 26 -25.34 11.31 -24.00
CA GLY A 26 -25.80 12.29 -23.00
C GLY A 26 -26.16 11.68 -21.63
N ASP A 27 -26.46 10.40 -21.60
CA ASP A 27 -26.80 9.55 -20.46
C ASP A 27 -25.58 8.90 -19.77
N LEU A 28 -24.34 9.22 -20.20
CA LEU A 28 -23.12 8.71 -19.54
C LEU A 28 -23.15 8.84 -18.02
N HIS A 29 -23.52 10.01 -17.49
CA HIS A 29 -23.50 10.22 -16.05
C HIS A 29 -24.62 9.47 -15.32
N CYS A 30 -25.70 9.11 -16.01
CA CYS A 30 -26.75 8.25 -15.48
C CYS A 30 -26.18 6.85 -15.23
N GLU A 31 -25.49 6.28 -16.23
CA GLU A 31 -24.84 4.98 -16.11
C GLU A 31 -23.68 4.98 -15.11
N LEU A 32 -22.83 6.01 -15.13
CA LEU A 32 -21.74 6.15 -14.17
C LEU A 32 -22.26 6.23 -12.73
N TYR A 33 -23.32 7.00 -12.48
CA TYR A 33 -23.88 7.13 -11.13
C TYR A 33 -24.60 5.85 -10.68
N ARG A 34 -25.31 5.18 -11.59
CA ARG A 34 -25.93 3.86 -11.35
C ARG A 34 -24.86 2.85 -10.94
N ALA A 35 -23.77 2.75 -11.69
CA ALA A 35 -22.66 1.83 -11.41
C ALA A 35 -21.88 2.21 -10.13
N LEU A 36 -21.79 3.50 -9.80
CA LEU A 36 -21.08 3.98 -8.62
C LEU A 36 -21.87 3.78 -7.32
N ALA A 37 -23.20 3.80 -7.38
CA ALA A 37 -24.07 3.78 -6.20
C ALA A 37 -23.74 2.65 -5.20
N PRO A 38 -23.47 1.39 -5.61
CA PRO A 38 -23.08 0.31 -4.71
C PRO A 38 -21.76 0.55 -3.96
N ALA A 39 -20.88 1.41 -4.47
CA ALA A 39 -19.60 1.74 -3.85
C ALA A 39 -19.68 2.92 -2.84
N LEU A 40 -20.86 3.53 -2.66
CA LEU A 40 -21.09 4.61 -1.70
C LEU A 40 -21.34 4.04 -0.29
N LYS A 41 -20.84 4.71 0.75
CA LYS A 41 -21.13 4.36 2.16
C LYS A 41 -22.62 4.40 2.48
N ALA A 42 -23.32 5.36 1.88
CA ALA A 42 -24.75 5.55 2.00
C ALA A 42 -25.35 5.55 0.59
N PRO A 43 -25.59 4.36 0.00
CA PRO A 43 -26.21 4.28 -1.31
C PRO A 43 -27.63 4.89 -1.26
N PRO A 44 -28.06 5.64 -2.30
CA PRO A 44 -29.43 6.14 -2.36
C PRO A 44 -30.43 4.98 -2.38
N GLN A 45 -31.55 5.16 -1.72
CA GLN A 45 -32.69 4.23 -1.80
C GLN A 45 -33.19 4.15 -3.24
N LEU A 46 -33.77 3.00 -3.63
CA LEU A 46 -34.16 2.74 -5.01
C LEU A 46 -35.00 3.88 -5.66
N PRO A 47 -36.03 4.46 -5.02
CA PRO A 47 -36.80 5.55 -5.64
C PRO A 47 -35.96 6.82 -5.87
N ALA A 48 -35.06 7.14 -4.94
CA ALA A 48 -34.16 8.29 -5.07
C ALA A 48 -33.09 8.05 -6.14
N LEU A 49 -32.60 6.82 -6.27
CA LEU A 49 -31.67 6.44 -7.32
C LEU A 49 -32.32 6.59 -8.71
N VAL A 50 -33.54 6.07 -8.89
CA VAL A 50 -34.31 6.19 -10.14
C VAL A 50 -34.52 7.66 -10.51
N ALA A 51 -34.96 8.49 -9.56
CA ALA A 51 -35.13 9.92 -9.79
C ALA A 51 -33.85 10.64 -10.23
N ILE A 52 -32.66 10.17 -9.80
CA ILE A 52 -31.38 10.76 -10.20
C ILE A 52 -30.97 10.28 -11.60
N ILE A 53 -31.08 8.99 -11.90
CA ILE A 53 -30.60 8.40 -13.15
C ILE A 53 -31.54 8.66 -14.34
N ASP A 54 -32.80 9.02 -14.10
CA ASP A 54 -33.75 9.42 -15.14
C ASP A 54 -33.60 10.91 -15.57
N ASP A 55 -32.81 11.71 -14.83
CA ASP A 55 -32.50 13.12 -15.12
C ASP A 55 -30.98 13.28 -15.36
N PRO A 56 -30.49 13.34 -16.62
CA PRO A 56 -29.06 13.43 -16.91
C PRO A 56 -28.34 14.62 -16.25
N PRO A 57 -28.90 15.85 -16.24
CA PRO A 57 -28.40 16.93 -15.40
C PRO A 57 -28.28 16.58 -13.91
N ALA A 58 -29.26 15.90 -13.31
CA ALA A 58 -29.19 15.48 -11.91
C ALA A 58 -28.12 14.42 -11.69
N ALA A 59 -28.04 13.39 -12.53
CA ALA A 59 -27.02 12.34 -12.45
C ALA A 59 -25.61 12.92 -12.53
N ARG A 60 -25.37 13.87 -13.46
CA ARG A 60 -24.09 14.56 -13.58
C ARG A 60 -23.74 15.33 -12.30
N ARG A 61 -24.68 16.09 -11.74
CA ARG A 61 -24.45 16.84 -10.48
C ARG A 61 -24.20 15.89 -9.31
N ALA A 62 -24.93 14.79 -9.23
CA ALA A 62 -24.80 13.80 -8.17
C ALA A 62 -23.41 13.14 -8.22
N PHE A 63 -23.00 12.66 -9.40
CA PHE A 63 -21.70 12.05 -9.62
C PHE A 63 -20.54 13.01 -9.29
N GLN A 64 -20.60 14.26 -9.77
CA GLN A 64 -19.56 15.27 -9.52
C GLN A 64 -19.43 15.68 -8.04
N ARG A 65 -20.47 15.48 -7.22
CA ARG A 65 -20.47 15.78 -5.79
C ARG A 65 -19.91 14.64 -4.94
N VAL A 66 -19.69 13.45 -5.53
CA VAL A 66 -19.07 12.34 -4.79
C VAL A 66 -17.64 12.70 -4.44
N ARG A 67 -17.33 12.66 -3.14
CA ARG A 67 -15.99 12.85 -2.58
C ARG A 67 -15.46 11.50 -2.08
N ALA A 68 -14.14 11.43 -1.88
CA ALA A 68 -13.49 10.23 -1.37
C ALA A 68 -14.13 9.73 -0.04
N GLU A 69 -14.54 10.66 0.83
CA GLU A 69 -15.20 10.37 2.10
C GLU A 69 -16.56 9.67 1.98
N HIS A 70 -17.23 9.79 0.82
CA HIS A 70 -18.51 9.14 0.53
C HIS A 70 -18.36 7.69 0.04
N LEU A 71 -17.16 7.27 -0.37
CA LEU A 71 -16.89 5.93 -0.90
C LEU A 71 -16.63 4.94 0.24
N GLN A 72 -17.08 3.69 0.11
CA GLN A 72 -16.88 2.63 1.12
C GLN A 72 -15.40 2.32 1.37
N GLY A 73 -14.57 2.45 0.33
CA GLY A 73 -13.13 2.23 0.41
C GLY A 73 -12.51 1.99 -0.95
N GLU A 74 -11.20 1.69 -0.95
CA GLU A 74 -10.45 1.42 -2.18
C GLU A 74 -11.02 0.20 -2.93
N ALA A 75 -11.30 -0.91 -2.24
CA ALA A 75 -11.82 -2.13 -2.87
C ALA A 75 -13.14 -1.90 -3.63
N ALA A 76 -14.08 -1.19 -3.03
CA ALA A 76 -15.36 -0.85 -3.68
C ALA A 76 -15.15 0.06 -4.90
N LEU A 77 -14.23 1.02 -4.81
CA LEU A 77 -13.85 1.88 -5.93
C LEU A 77 -13.19 1.10 -7.08
N LEU A 78 -12.31 0.15 -6.77
CA LEU A 78 -11.72 -0.76 -7.77
C LEU A 78 -12.80 -1.61 -8.43
N GLY A 79 -13.77 -2.13 -7.67
CA GLY A 79 -14.91 -2.86 -8.20
C GLY A 79 -15.71 -2.04 -9.21
N PHE A 80 -16.08 -0.80 -8.85
CA PHE A 80 -16.74 0.14 -9.75
C PHE A 80 -15.93 0.37 -11.03
N LEU A 81 -14.64 0.72 -10.93
CA LEU A 81 -13.80 1.03 -12.09
C LEU A 81 -13.62 -0.18 -13.03
N GLN A 82 -13.51 -1.38 -12.48
CA GLN A 82 -13.34 -2.60 -13.29
C GLN A 82 -14.65 -3.07 -13.94
N GLY A 83 -15.81 -2.67 -13.43
CA GLY A 83 -17.13 -2.98 -14.02
C GLY A 83 -17.55 -2.03 -15.14
N LEU A 84 -16.94 -0.84 -15.24
CA LEU A 84 -17.30 0.15 -16.25
C LEU A 84 -17.10 -0.23 -17.73
N PRO A 85 -16.14 -1.07 -18.15
CA PRO A 85 -15.97 -1.38 -19.57
C PRO A 85 -17.21 -1.97 -20.21
N GLU A 86 -17.92 -2.85 -19.50
CA GLU A 86 -19.17 -3.46 -19.98
C GLU A 86 -20.26 -2.40 -20.16
N VAL A 87 -20.47 -1.57 -19.13
CA VAL A 87 -21.42 -0.45 -19.15
C VAL A 87 -21.11 0.54 -20.30
N LEU A 88 -19.83 0.86 -20.50
CA LEU A 88 -19.41 1.81 -21.54
C LEU A 88 -19.48 1.19 -22.95
N ALA A 89 -19.25 -0.12 -23.08
CA ALA A 89 -19.42 -0.82 -24.35
C ALA A 89 -20.90 -0.89 -24.75
N GLU A 90 -21.81 -1.11 -23.82
CA GLU A 90 -23.26 -1.03 -24.06
C GLU A 90 -23.69 0.38 -24.46
N LEU A 91 -23.14 1.41 -23.79
CA LEU A 91 -23.52 2.80 -24.02
C LEU A 91 -22.99 3.36 -25.35
N GLY A 92 -21.71 3.15 -25.65
CA GLY A 92 -21.02 3.83 -26.75
C GLY A 92 -20.15 2.92 -27.62
N GLY A 93 -20.33 1.59 -27.49
CA GLY A 93 -19.53 0.58 -28.18
C GLY A 93 -18.10 0.46 -27.66
N GLU A 94 -17.35 -0.45 -28.27
CA GLU A 94 -15.95 -0.75 -27.95
C GLU A 94 -15.03 0.48 -28.01
N ALA A 95 -15.35 1.48 -28.84
CA ALA A 95 -14.57 2.71 -28.92
C ALA A 95 -14.57 3.48 -27.59
N LEU A 96 -15.73 3.57 -26.92
CA LEU A 96 -15.86 4.27 -25.64
C LEU A 96 -15.20 3.48 -24.51
N ALA A 97 -15.38 2.16 -24.48
CA ALA A 97 -14.73 1.28 -23.50
C ALA A 97 -13.19 1.33 -23.63
N ASN A 98 -12.65 1.31 -24.85
CA ASN A 98 -11.21 1.45 -25.08
C ASN A 98 -10.67 2.84 -24.71
N LEU A 99 -11.44 3.90 -24.97
CA LEU A 99 -11.08 5.25 -24.52
C LEU A 99 -10.97 5.30 -22.99
N TYR A 100 -11.93 4.72 -22.28
CA TYR A 100 -11.89 4.61 -20.83
C TYR A 100 -10.66 3.86 -20.33
N PHE A 101 -10.38 2.68 -20.90
CA PHE A 101 -9.20 1.88 -20.57
C PHE A 101 -7.92 2.71 -20.68
N ASN A 102 -7.70 3.36 -21.83
CA ASN A 102 -6.48 4.13 -22.07
C ASN A 102 -6.35 5.34 -21.12
N ARG A 103 -7.48 5.95 -20.72
CA ARG A 103 -7.48 7.07 -19.77
C ARG A 103 -7.20 6.61 -18.35
N LEU A 104 -7.76 5.48 -17.95
CA LEU A 104 -7.49 4.88 -16.64
C LEU A 104 -6.02 4.46 -16.54
N ASP A 105 -5.46 3.86 -17.59
CA ASP A 105 -4.04 3.50 -17.68
C ASP A 105 -3.13 4.73 -17.54
N ALA A 106 -3.41 5.78 -18.31
CA ALA A 106 -2.67 7.04 -18.23
C ALA A 106 -2.77 7.68 -16.83
N LEU A 107 -3.94 7.59 -16.18
CA LEU A 107 -4.15 8.09 -14.82
C LEU A 107 -3.26 7.34 -13.81
N ILE A 108 -3.23 6.00 -13.90
CA ILE A 108 -2.41 5.13 -13.05
C ILE A 108 -0.94 5.51 -13.15
N HIS A 109 -0.42 5.64 -14.37
CA HIS A 109 0.95 6.04 -14.62
C HIS A 109 1.24 7.48 -14.15
N THR A 110 0.36 8.43 -14.44
CA THR A 110 0.55 9.84 -14.07
C THR A 110 0.66 10.05 -12.57
N TYR A 111 -0.12 9.31 -11.78
CA TYR A 111 -0.15 9.45 -10.33
C TYR A 111 0.70 8.41 -9.58
N ASN A 112 1.44 7.56 -10.30
CA ASN A 112 2.21 6.43 -9.76
C ASN A 112 1.37 5.61 -8.78
N LEU A 113 0.19 5.20 -9.22
CA LEU A 113 -0.71 4.37 -8.42
C LEU A 113 -0.16 2.95 -8.31
N HIS A 114 -0.56 2.23 -7.28
CA HIS A 114 -0.02 0.91 -6.98
C HIS A 114 -0.54 -0.21 -7.89
N TYR A 115 -1.16 0.12 -9.02
CA TYR A 115 -1.87 -0.82 -9.88
C TYR A 115 -1.24 -0.96 -11.27
N GLU A 116 -1.38 -2.13 -11.88
CA GLU A 116 -1.22 -2.37 -13.31
C GLU A 116 -2.61 -2.63 -13.90
N LEU A 117 -2.93 -1.95 -15.01
CA LEU A 117 -4.18 -2.18 -15.74
C LEU A 117 -3.99 -3.22 -16.84
N ARG A 118 -4.78 -4.28 -16.83
CA ARG A 118 -4.76 -5.34 -17.86
C ARG A 118 -6.13 -5.53 -18.49
N ARG A 119 -6.19 -6.04 -19.72
CA ARG A 119 -7.47 -6.36 -20.37
C ARG A 119 -8.18 -7.54 -19.66
N PRO A 120 -9.52 -7.53 -19.54
CA PRO A 120 -10.48 -6.55 -20.06
C PRO A 120 -10.81 -5.39 -19.07
N CYS A 121 -9.80 -4.70 -18.51
CA CYS A 121 -9.88 -3.68 -17.46
C CYS A 121 -9.91 -4.23 -16.03
N ARG A 122 -8.87 -4.99 -15.70
CA ARG A 122 -8.58 -5.48 -14.35
C ARG A 122 -7.39 -4.72 -13.76
N LEU A 123 -7.54 -4.27 -12.52
CA LEU A 123 -6.52 -3.54 -11.76
C LEU A 123 -5.82 -4.52 -10.84
N TYR A 124 -4.56 -4.82 -11.12
CA TYR A 124 -3.76 -5.72 -10.32
C TYR A 124 -2.80 -4.91 -9.44
N PRO A 125 -2.69 -5.21 -8.13
CA PRO A 125 -1.64 -4.60 -7.32
C PRO A 125 -0.26 -4.98 -7.87
N THR A 126 0.63 -4.00 -7.93
CA THR A 126 2.03 -4.20 -8.33
C THR A 126 2.87 -4.55 -7.10
N LEU A 127 3.97 -5.29 -7.29
CA LEU A 127 4.89 -5.59 -6.19
C LEU A 127 5.44 -4.32 -5.52
N PRO A 128 5.92 -3.29 -6.23
CA PRO A 128 6.32 -2.02 -5.60
C PRO A 128 5.18 -1.36 -4.83
N GLY A 129 3.96 -1.44 -5.36
CA GLY A 129 2.75 -0.95 -4.70
C GLY A 129 2.45 -1.67 -3.39
N ALA A 130 2.59 -2.99 -3.36
CA ALA A 130 2.42 -3.80 -2.15
C ALA A 130 3.45 -3.43 -1.07
N PHE A 131 4.73 -3.26 -1.44
CA PHE A 131 5.76 -2.78 -0.52
C PHE A 131 5.48 -1.36 0.00
N ALA A 132 5.00 -0.47 -0.85
CA ALA A 132 4.61 0.88 -0.43
C ALA A 132 3.44 0.87 0.56
N GLN A 133 2.43 0.02 0.33
CA GLN A 133 1.31 -0.17 1.27
C GLN A 133 1.76 -0.79 2.59
N LEU A 134 2.63 -1.81 2.57
CA LEU A 134 3.21 -2.40 3.77
C LEU A 134 3.90 -1.35 4.65
N LEU A 135 4.72 -0.48 4.05
CA LEU A 135 5.38 0.60 4.76
C LEU A 135 4.40 1.66 5.29
N GLN A 136 3.35 1.97 4.53
CA GLN A 136 2.31 2.90 4.96
C GLN A 136 1.51 2.36 6.15
N GLN A 137 1.14 1.07 6.12
CA GLN A 137 0.48 0.41 7.24
C GLN A 137 1.38 0.37 8.47
N LEU A 138 2.66 0.01 8.31
CA LEU A 138 3.63 0.03 9.40
C LEU A 138 3.71 1.41 10.06
N ARG A 139 3.79 2.48 9.25
CA ARG A 139 3.77 3.87 9.74
C ARG A 139 2.50 4.19 10.50
N HIS A 140 1.36 3.79 9.97
CA HIS A 140 0.07 4.02 10.62
C HIS A 140 -0.06 3.25 11.94
N SER A 141 0.37 1.98 11.97
CA SER A 141 0.31 1.14 13.17
C SER A 141 1.23 1.63 14.28
N CYS A 142 2.38 2.22 13.92
CA CYS A 142 3.29 2.81 14.89
C CYS A 142 2.83 4.19 15.37
N ALA A 143 2.09 4.96 14.55
CA ALA A 143 1.68 6.33 14.89
C ALA A 143 0.76 6.42 16.13
N SER A 144 0.03 5.36 16.45
CA SER A 144 -0.81 5.28 17.64
C SER A 144 -0.09 4.76 18.90
N HIS A 145 1.22 4.50 18.80
CA HIS A 145 2.04 3.97 19.90
C HIS A 145 3.35 4.74 20.03
N ASP A 146 3.46 5.63 21.02
CA ASP A 146 4.58 6.59 21.18
C ASP A 146 5.98 5.98 21.08
N ALA A 147 6.22 4.85 21.77
CA ALA A 147 7.53 4.17 21.72
C ALA A 147 7.85 3.62 20.32
N LEU A 148 6.91 2.94 19.66
CA LEU A 148 7.08 2.44 18.30
C LEU A 148 7.22 3.58 17.29
N HIS A 149 6.45 4.66 17.47
CA HIS A 149 6.55 5.86 16.63
C HIS A 149 7.95 6.46 16.69
N THR A 150 8.52 6.56 17.89
CA THR A 150 9.88 7.07 18.10
C THR A 150 10.92 6.20 17.40
N LEU A 151 10.85 4.88 17.56
CA LEU A 151 11.80 3.95 16.91
C LEU A 151 11.69 3.96 15.39
N LEU A 152 10.49 4.10 14.84
CA LEU A 152 10.28 4.22 13.41
C LEU A 152 10.86 5.54 12.87
N ARG A 153 10.68 6.65 13.60
CA ARG A 153 11.27 7.94 13.22
C ARG A 153 12.79 7.89 13.26
N ASP A 154 13.38 7.31 14.31
CA ASP A 154 14.83 7.11 14.41
C ASP A 154 15.39 6.32 13.21
N PHE A 155 14.65 5.30 12.76
CA PHE A 155 15.00 4.54 11.56
C PHE A 155 14.88 5.39 10.28
N ASP A 156 13.77 6.10 10.08
CA ASP A 156 13.56 6.99 8.92
C ASP A 156 14.63 8.11 8.87
N GLU A 157 15.06 8.65 10.00
CA GLU A 157 16.14 9.64 10.12
C GLU A 157 17.50 9.03 9.75
N ALA A 158 17.85 7.88 10.35
CA ALA A 158 19.10 7.20 10.02
C ALA A 158 19.18 6.77 8.55
N PHE A 159 18.04 6.40 7.94
CA PHE A 159 17.96 6.12 6.52
C PHE A 159 18.17 7.38 5.67
N ARG A 160 17.57 8.52 6.06
CA ARG A 160 17.73 9.80 5.37
C ARG A 160 19.17 10.30 5.41
N ASP A 161 19.86 10.15 6.54
CA ASP A 161 21.27 10.55 6.71
C ASP A 161 22.22 9.91 5.70
N LEU A 162 21.85 8.76 5.13
CA LEU A 162 22.65 8.07 4.12
C LEU A 162 22.60 8.74 2.76
N HIS A 163 21.55 9.51 2.47
CA HIS A 163 21.44 10.26 1.21
C HIS A 163 22.57 11.28 1.07
N ASP A 164 22.82 12.05 2.14
CA ASP A 164 23.76 13.17 2.09
C ASP A 164 25.22 12.71 2.23
N ARG A 165 25.47 11.71 3.10
CA ARG A 165 26.82 11.23 3.41
C ARG A 165 26.82 9.74 3.75
N PRO A 166 26.84 8.83 2.75
CA PRO A 166 26.93 7.40 3.04
C PRO A 166 28.30 7.08 3.65
N SER A 167 28.30 6.35 4.76
CA SER A 167 29.51 5.82 5.38
C SER A 167 29.19 4.50 6.08
N GLN A 168 30.21 3.67 6.30
CA GLN A 168 30.04 2.42 7.04
C GLN A 168 29.39 2.64 8.41
N GLY A 169 29.81 3.65 9.16
CA GLY A 169 29.21 3.96 10.46
C GLY A 169 27.72 4.26 10.36
N ARG A 170 27.30 5.05 9.36
CA ARG A 170 25.89 5.39 9.14
C ARG A 170 25.06 4.20 8.66
N ILE A 171 25.64 3.34 7.80
CA ILE A 171 24.99 2.10 7.36
C ILE A 171 24.70 1.20 8.57
N LYS A 172 25.71 1.00 9.43
CA LYS A 172 25.56 0.21 10.67
C LYS A 172 24.52 0.81 11.60
N THR A 173 24.51 2.13 11.80
CA THR A 173 23.48 2.82 12.59
C THR A 173 22.08 2.64 12.01
N CYS A 174 21.91 2.72 10.69
CA CYS A 174 20.61 2.52 10.04
C CYS A 174 20.09 1.09 10.29
N LEU A 175 20.93 0.07 10.08
CA LEU A 175 20.61 -1.33 10.40
C LEU A 175 20.29 -1.52 11.88
N GLN A 176 21.03 -0.85 12.77
CA GLN A 176 20.77 -0.88 14.20
C GLN A 176 19.38 -0.36 14.55
N LYS A 177 19.01 0.81 14.03
CA LYS A 177 17.70 1.41 14.27
C LYS A 177 16.58 0.54 13.73
N GLN A 178 16.78 -0.10 12.57
CA GLN A 178 15.83 -1.06 12.04
C GLN A 178 15.65 -2.28 12.96
N MET A 179 16.74 -2.83 13.51
CA MET A 179 16.65 -3.96 14.45
C MET A 179 15.91 -3.60 15.73
N ASN A 180 16.17 -2.41 16.28
CA ASN A 180 15.46 -1.93 17.46
C ASN A 180 13.94 -1.83 17.20
N LEU A 181 13.56 -1.35 16.00
CA LEU A 181 12.15 -1.31 15.60
C LEU A 181 11.55 -2.71 15.50
N LEU A 182 12.23 -3.68 14.85
CA LEU A 182 11.73 -5.06 14.73
C LEU A 182 11.54 -5.74 16.09
N GLU A 183 12.49 -5.56 17.01
CA GLU A 183 12.37 -6.08 18.38
C GLU A 183 11.17 -5.48 19.10
N ALA A 184 10.99 -4.16 19.00
CA ALA A 184 9.86 -3.50 19.64
C ALA A 184 8.52 -3.91 19.04
N LEU A 185 8.44 -4.09 17.72
CA LEU A 185 7.23 -4.61 17.06
C LEU A 185 6.87 -6.00 17.58
N GLY A 186 7.83 -6.92 17.61
CA GLY A 186 7.58 -8.28 18.11
C GLY A 186 7.19 -8.30 19.59
N ARG A 187 7.76 -7.42 20.41
CA ARG A 187 7.44 -7.29 21.85
C ARG A 187 6.09 -6.66 22.14
N ASP A 188 5.51 -5.91 21.20
CA ASP A 188 4.16 -5.37 21.33
C ASP A 188 3.08 -6.47 21.28
N MET A 189 3.44 -7.70 20.91
CA MET A 189 2.49 -8.81 20.89
C MET A 189 2.13 -9.29 22.31
N PRO A 190 0.83 -9.48 22.64
CA PRO A 190 0.40 -9.80 24.00
C PRO A 190 0.98 -11.07 24.63
N TYR A 191 1.42 -12.03 23.82
CA TYR A 191 1.91 -13.33 24.26
C TYR A 191 3.44 -13.47 24.23
N VAL A 192 4.16 -12.46 23.73
CA VAL A 192 5.62 -12.45 23.67
C VAL A 192 6.18 -11.94 25.00
N LYS A 193 7.12 -12.68 25.58
CA LYS A 193 7.79 -12.38 26.87
C LYS A 193 9.27 -12.09 26.67
N GLU A 194 9.83 -12.52 25.55
CA GLU A 194 11.23 -12.40 25.24
C GLU A 194 11.61 -10.99 24.74
N TYR A 195 12.90 -10.66 24.88
CA TYR A 195 13.42 -9.32 24.57
C TYR A 195 14.26 -9.29 23.30
N ALA A 196 14.97 -10.38 23.00
CA ALA A 196 15.83 -10.49 21.83
C ALA A 196 15.03 -11.02 20.64
N LEU A 197 15.21 -10.43 19.45
CA LEU A 197 14.45 -10.81 18.25
C LEU A 197 14.51 -12.31 17.95
N SER A 198 15.67 -12.94 18.16
CA SER A 198 15.84 -14.37 17.96
C SER A 198 14.91 -15.20 18.85
N SER A 199 14.76 -14.83 20.12
CA SER A 199 13.90 -15.53 21.08
C SER A 199 12.42 -15.20 20.83
N ILE A 200 12.11 -13.95 20.49
CA ILE A 200 10.77 -13.52 20.07
C ILE A 200 10.26 -14.38 18.90
N CYS A 201 11.12 -14.70 17.93
CA CYS A 201 10.75 -15.56 16.80
C CYS A 201 10.24 -16.95 17.21
N ASP A 202 10.65 -17.46 18.37
CA ASP A 202 10.21 -18.76 18.88
C ASP A 202 8.84 -18.67 19.58
N GLU A 203 8.40 -17.48 19.97
CA GLU A 203 7.09 -17.22 20.61
C GLU A 203 6.02 -16.75 19.62
N VAL A 204 6.41 -16.19 18.47
CA VAL A 204 5.49 -15.82 17.38
C VAL A 204 4.86 -17.07 16.76
N ALA A 205 3.53 -17.16 16.82
CA ALA A 205 2.80 -18.39 16.46
C ALA A 205 2.73 -18.68 14.94
N HIS A 206 2.75 -17.65 14.10
CA HIS A 206 2.44 -17.79 12.67
C HIS A 206 3.68 -17.68 11.79
N TRP A 207 4.29 -18.83 11.49
CA TRP A 207 5.34 -18.94 10.48
C TRP A 207 4.91 -19.94 9.40
N PRO A 208 5.06 -19.64 8.10
CA PRO A 208 4.70 -20.57 7.04
C PRO A 208 5.60 -21.82 7.02
N HIS A 209 6.83 -21.69 7.54
CA HIS A 209 7.76 -22.80 7.68
C HIS A 209 8.90 -22.43 8.65
N ARG A 210 9.46 -23.42 9.36
CA ARG A 210 10.58 -23.22 10.31
C ARG A 210 11.78 -22.49 9.69
N LYS A 211 12.07 -22.72 8.41
CA LYS A 211 13.20 -22.06 7.73
C LYS A 211 12.98 -20.58 7.48
N VAL A 212 11.72 -20.13 7.36
CA VAL A 212 11.40 -18.70 7.25
C VAL A 212 11.65 -18.01 8.59
N ARG A 213 11.22 -18.63 9.70
CA ARG A 213 11.55 -18.18 11.06
C ARG A 213 13.07 -18.14 11.26
N ASP A 214 13.75 -19.25 11.00
CA ASP A 214 15.18 -19.38 11.24
C ASP A 214 16.00 -18.40 10.38
N ALA A 215 15.51 -18.02 9.19
CA ALA A 215 16.15 -16.99 8.36
C ALA A 215 16.20 -15.64 9.08
N LEU A 216 15.11 -15.19 9.71
CA LEU A 216 15.12 -13.94 10.50
C LEU A 216 16.08 -14.06 11.70
N LYS A 217 16.11 -15.21 12.38
CA LYS A 217 17.06 -15.46 13.49
C LYS A 217 18.51 -15.37 13.02
N LEU A 218 18.83 -15.91 11.84
CA LEU A 218 20.17 -15.82 11.25
C LEU A 218 20.53 -14.38 10.85
N LEU A 219 19.61 -13.65 10.24
CA LEU A 219 19.82 -12.23 9.91
C LEU A 219 20.02 -11.38 11.17
N TYR A 220 19.26 -11.65 12.23
CA TYR A 220 19.47 -11.04 13.53
C TYR A 220 20.85 -11.39 14.10
N GLY A 221 21.25 -12.65 14.07
CA GLY A 221 22.58 -13.12 14.48
C GLY A 221 23.71 -12.41 13.75
N PHE A 222 23.56 -12.16 12.44
CA PHE A 222 24.47 -11.33 11.67
C PHE A 222 24.63 -9.92 12.28
N THR A 223 23.54 -9.24 12.66
CA THR A 223 23.62 -7.90 13.27
C THR A 223 24.27 -7.89 14.66
N CYS A 224 24.25 -9.03 15.36
CA CYS A 224 24.95 -9.22 16.63
C CYS A 224 26.45 -9.50 16.42
N ASP A 225 26.79 -10.28 15.40
CA ASP A 225 28.15 -10.74 15.13
C ASP A 225 28.98 -9.74 14.29
N TYR A 226 28.35 -8.94 13.43
CA TYR A 226 29.06 -7.93 12.63
C TYR A 226 29.44 -6.72 13.50
N PRO A 227 30.74 -6.38 13.63
CA PRO A 227 31.21 -5.33 14.55
C PRO A 227 30.61 -3.94 14.28
N GLY A 228 30.04 -3.36 15.34
CA GLY A 228 29.55 -1.98 15.35
C GLY A 228 28.15 -1.79 14.76
N VAL A 229 27.41 -2.87 14.47
CA VAL A 229 25.96 -2.79 14.22
C VAL A 229 25.23 -2.70 15.56
N ARG A 230 25.08 -3.82 16.30
CA ARG A 230 24.45 -3.86 17.64
C ARG A 230 25.43 -3.73 18.79
N HIS A 231 26.52 -4.48 18.73
CA HIS A 231 27.47 -4.66 19.82
C HIS A 231 28.90 -4.66 19.27
N GLY A 232 29.89 -4.90 20.13
CA GLY A 232 31.29 -5.04 19.70
C GLY A 232 31.52 -6.10 18.61
N GLY A 233 30.61 -7.08 18.50
CA GLY A 233 30.63 -8.12 17.47
C GLY A 233 31.81 -9.08 17.59
N LYS A 234 32.03 -9.86 16.53
CA LYS A 234 33.13 -10.82 16.39
C LYS A 234 33.97 -10.40 15.18
N PRO A 235 35.17 -9.83 15.35
CA PRO A 235 35.99 -9.36 14.22
C PRO A 235 36.24 -10.43 13.14
N GLY A 236 36.37 -11.70 13.53
CA GLY A 236 36.56 -12.82 12.60
C GLY A 236 35.33 -13.22 11.78
N SER A 237 34.14 -12.64 12.03
CA SER A 237 32.92 -12.90 11.25
C SER A 237 32.84 -12.04 9.97
N VAL A 238 33.70 -11.02 9.85
CA VAL A 238 33.63 -10.03 8.76
C VAL A 238 34.24 -10.60 7.49
N LEU A 239 33.41 -10.75 6.45
CA LEU A 239 33.85 -11.16 5.12
C LEU A 239 34.08 -9.99 4.17
N GLY A 240 33.52 -8.82 4.48
CA GLY A 240 33.62 -7.62 3.64
C GLY A 240 32.95 -6.42 4.30
N GLU A 241 33.25 -5.25 3.77
CA GLU A 241 32.66 -3.98 4.19
C GLU A 241 31.18 -3.89 3.79
N LEU A 242 30.33 -3.34 4.68
CA LEU A 242 28.92 -3.08 4.35
C LEU A 242 28.80 -1.86 3.43
N GLY A 243 28.24 -2.08 2.23
CA GLY A 243 27.90 -1.04 1.28
C GLY A 243 26.41 -0.73 1.20
N MET A 244 26.05 0.26 0.39
CA MET A 244 24.65 0.65 0.15
C MET A 244 23.82 -0.49 -0.47
N ARG A 245 24.45 -1.36 -1.26
CA ARG A 245 23.80 -2.56 -1.81
C ARG A 245 23.33 -3.50 -0.70
N ASP A 246 24.19 -3.75 0.29
CA ASP A 246 23.89 -4.66 1.39
C ASP A 246 22.82 -4.07 2.29
N LEU A 247 22.92 -2.77 2.58
CA LEU A 247 21.88 -2.05 3.31
C LEU A 247 20.51 -2.19 2.61
N LEU A 248 20.44 -1.92 1.31
CA LEU A 248 19.17 -1.99 0.57
C LEU A 248 18.56 -3.39 0.65
N ALA A 249 19.37 -4.44 0.43
CA ALA A 249 18.93 -5.82 0.51
C ALA A 249 18.43 -6.18 1.92
N LEU A 250 19.20 -5.83 2.95
CA LEU A 250 18.85 -6.08 4.34
C LEU A 250 17.58 -5.33 4.75
N CYS A 251 17.46 -4.05 4.40
CA CYS A 251 16.27 -3.27 4.71
C CYS A 251 15.01 -3.87 4.11
N ILE A 252 15.06 -4.31 2.85
CA ILE A 252 13.93 -4.98 2.16
C ILE A 252 13.58 -6.28 2.88
N LEU A 253 14.56 -7.13 3.19
CA LEU A 253 14.33 -8.39 3.90
C LEU A 253 13.68 -8.15 5.26
N PHE A 254 14.22 -7.22 6.04
CA PHE A 254 13.73 -6.88 7.37
C PHE A 254 12.33 -6.27 7.37
N ILE A 255 12.04 -5.36 6.44
CA ILE A 255 10.67 -4.86 6.23
C ILE A 255 9.74 -6.00 5.81
N GLY A 256 10.20 -6.93 4.98
CA GLY A 256 9.43 -8.10 4.56
C GLY A 256 9.04 -9.05 5.70
N PHE A 257 9.75 -9.01 6.84
CA PHE A 257 9.39 -9.78 8.03
C PHE A 257 8.40 -9.08 8.97
N THR A 258 8.11 -7.78 8.79
CA THR A 258 7.20 -7.06 9.69
C THR A 258 5.78 -7.62 9.76
N PRO A 259 5.19 -8.23 8.71
CA PRO A 259 3.88 -8.88 8.84
C PRO A 259 3.86 -10.01 9.87
N TYR A 260 4.99 -10.70 10.09
CA TYR A 260 5.10 -11.72 11.14
C TYR A 260 5.34 -11.13 12.52
N LEU A 261 5.84 -9.90 12.60
CA LEU A 261 6.24 -9.22 13.83
C LEU A 261 5.21 -8.19 14.29
N SER A 262 4.10 -8.02 13.58
CA SER A 262 3.02 -7.11 13.97
C SER A 262 1.67 -7.73 13.70
N GLY A 263 0.85 -7.88 14.75
CA GLY A 263 -0.57 -8.25 14.59
C GLY A 263 -1.44 -7.11 14.03
N ARG A 264 -0.85 -5.97 13.66
CA ARG A 264 -1.55 -4.75 13.22
C ARG A 264 -1.44 -4.52 11.71
N ILE A 265 -0.72 -5.37 10.99
CA ILE A 265 -0.56 -5.30 9.53
C ILE A 265 -1.59 -6.26 8.92
N ASP A 266 -2.46 -5.70 8.08
CA ASP A 266 -3.53 -6.43 7.42
C ASP A 266 -3.14 -6.73 5.97
N ALA A 267 -2.88 -8.01 5.69
CA ALA A 267 -2.49 -8.49 4.36
C ALA A 267 -3.58 -8.27 3.31
N ASP A 268 -4.86 -8.38 3.69
CA ASP A 268 -6.00 -8.22 2.77
C ASP A 268 -6.14 -6.74 2.36
N ALA A 269 -5.79 -5.82 3.26
CA ALA A 269 -5.71 -4.40 2.95
C ALA A 269 -4.50 -4.03 2.05
N ILE A 270 -3.45 -4.84 1.99
CA ILE A 270 -2.32 -4.66 1.06
C ILE A 270 -2.66 -5.21 -0.33
N PHE A 271 -3.46 -6.29 -0.39
CA PHE A 271 -3.93 -6.94 -1.62
C PHE A 271 -5.45 -6.88 -1.75
N PRO A 272 -6.05 -5.68 -1.92
CA PRO A 272 -7.49 -5.57 -2.07
C PRO A 272 -7.94 -6.24 -3.38
N GLY A 273 -8.68 -7.36 -3.28
CA GLY A 273 -9.29 -8.03 -4.44
C GLY A 273 -8.75 -9.42 -4.81
N LEU A 274 -8.24 -10.19 -3.85
CA LEU A 274 -8.41 -11.64 -3.85
C LEU A 274 -9.74 -12.02 -3.21
#